data_AF-A0A2I0N3Z4-F1
#
_entry.id   AF-A0A2I0N3Z4-F1
#
_cell.length_a   1.000
_cell.length_b   1.000
_cell.length_c   1.000
_cell.angle_alpha   90.00
_cell.angle_beta   90.00
_cell.angle_gamma   90.00
#
_symmetry.space_group_name_H-M   'P 1'
#
loop_
_entity.id
_entity.type
_entity.pdbx_description
1 polymer ?
#
loop_
_entity_poly.entity_id
_entity_poly.type
_entity_poly.pdbx_seq_one_letter_code
_entity_poly.pdbx_strand_id
1 'polypeptide(L)'
;MLPGYLLALREGLEAALVIGIVFSVLAKMDQKQLGPSVWFGVICGVIVSLTTALILNRIGMEFEGQGEQIFEASAMLLAAGILTWMVFWIGKQSSVMNKRIEQNVKQSVARHSKGAIFLLAFLAVVREGIELALFLL
;
A
#
# COMPACT_ATOMS: atom_id res chain seq x y z
N MET A 1 -8.62 19.62 8.84
CA MET A 1 -7.20 19.51 8.43
C MET A 1 -6.41 18.53 9.30
N LEU A 2 -6.48 18.57 10.63
CA LEU A 2 -5.78 17.61 11.52
C LEU A 2 -6.08 16.12 11.25
N PRO A 3 -7.33 15.69 10.97
CA PRO A 3 -7.63 14.27 10.73
C PRO A 3 -6.91 13.68 9.51
N GLY A 4 -6.82 14.44 8.41
CA GLY A 4 -6.12 14.01 7.20
C GLY A 4 -4.62 13.81 7.42
N TYR A 5 -3.99 14.65 8.25
CA TYR A 5 -2.57 14.47 8.61
C TYR A 5 -2.34 13.25 9.51
N LEU A 6 -3.25 12.98 10.46
CA LEU A 6 -3.16 11.78 11.31
C LEU A 6 -3.36 10.50 10.50
N LEU A 7 -4.24 10.54 9.50
CA LEU A 7 -4.47 9.43 8.58
C LEU A 7 -3.23 9.20 7.69
N ALA A 8 -2.69 10.27 7.10
CA ALA A 8 -1.43 10.19 6.33
C ALA A 8 -0.27 9.63 7.15
N LEU A 9 -0.14 10.03 8.42
CA LEU A 9 0.86 9.49 9.33
C LEU A 9 0.66 8.00 9.58
N ARG A 10 -0.60 7.56 9.79
CA ARG A 10 -0.94 6.15 9.99
C ARG A 10 -0.57 5.30 8.78
N GLU A 11 -1.06 5.65 7.60
CA GLU A 11 -0.79 4.85 6.39
C GLU A 11 0.69 4.86 6.01
N GLY A 12 1.38 6.00 6.24
CA GLY A 12 2.83 6.08 6.10
C GLY A 12 3.59 5.17 7.07
N LEU A 13 3.15 5.08 8.33
CA LEU A 13 3.72 4.17 9.33
C LEU A 13 3.43 2.70 8.98
N GLU A 14 2.23 2.37 8.50
CA GLU A 14 1.88 1.02 8.06
C GLU A 14 2.75 0.58 6.87
N ALA A 15 2.93 1.43 5.87
CA ALA A 15 3.85 1.18 4.75
C ALA A 15 5.30 0.99 5.24
N ALA A 16 5.78 1.86 6.14
CA ALA A 16 7.13 1.75 6.71
C ALA A 16 7.32 0.44 7.51
N LEU A 17 6.28 -0.01 8.23
CA LEU A 17 6.29 -1.25 8.99
C LEU A 17 6.36 -2.47 8.07
N VAL A 18 5.59 -2.50 6.97
CA VAL A 18 5.66 -3.58 5.97
C VAL A 18 7.05 -3.66 5.35
N ILE A 19 7.62 -2.53 4.94
CA ILE A 19 8.97 -2.48 4.39
C ILE A 19 10.02 -2.89 5.43
N GLY A 20 9.85 -2.51 6.70
CA GLY A 20 10.70 -2.93 7.81
C GLY A 20 10.69 -4.46 8.03
N ILE A 21 9.51 -5.10 7.92
CA ILE A 21 9.39 -6.56 7.98
C ILE A 21 10.14 -7.21 6.82
N VAL A 22 10.01 -6.68 5.60
CA VAL A 22 10.73 -7.16 4.42
C VAL A 22 12.24 -7.07 4.63
N PHE A 23 12.77 -5.93 5.08
CA PHE A 23 14.19 -5.78 5.38
C PHE A 23 14.67 -6.72 6.50
N SER A 24 13.87 -6.90 7.56
CA SER A 24 14.19 -7.82 8.66
C SER A 24 14.29 -9.27 8.18
N VAL A 25 13.39 -9.68 7.29
CA VAL A 25 13.42 -10.99 6.63
C VAL A 25 14.67 -11.14 5.76
N LEU A 26 14.98 -10.15 4.91
CA LEU A 26 16.16 -10.18 4.05
C LEU A 26 17.45 -10.28 4.88
N ALA A 27 17.51 -9.56 6.01
CA ALA A 27 18.63 -9.60 6.93
C ALA A 27 18.78 -10.97 7.61
N LYS A 28 17.67 -11.60 8.03
CA LYS A 28 17.69 -12.96 8.63
C LYS A 28 18.16 -14.05 7.67
N MET A 29 17.97 -13.85 6.37
CA MET A 29 18.31 -14.84 5.35
C MET A 29 19.67 -14.57 4.68
N ASP A 30 20.43 -13.60 5.20
CA ASP A 30 21.70 -13.11 4.66
C ASP A 30 21.63 -12.63 3.18
N GLN A 31 20.41 -12.36 2.70
CA GLN A 31 20.10 -11.95 1.33
C GLN A 31 20.15 -10.43 1.15
N LYS A 32 21.19 -9.78 1.70
CA LYS A 32 21.33 -8.31 1.66
C LYS A 32 21.41 -7.77 0.23
N GLN A 33 21.79 -8.60 -0.74
CA GLN A 33 21.87 -8.28 -2.16
C GLN A 33 20.51 -7.92 -2.80
N LEU A 34 19.39 -8.27 -2.15
CA LEU A 34 18.03 -7.99 -2.63
C LEU A 34 17.48 -6.64 -2.10
N GLY A 35 18.19 -5.98 -1.18
CA GLY A 35 17.82 -4.68 -0.62
C GLY A 35 17.57 -3.57 -1.65
N PRO A 36 18.41 -3.42 -2.70
CA PRO A 36 18.15 -2.45 -3.77
C PRO A 36 16.81 -2.68 -4.49
N SER A 37 16.39 -3.95 -4.62
CA SER A 37 15.12 -4.31 -5.28
C SER A 37 13.90 -3.87 -4.48
N VAL A 38 14.00 -3.89 -3.14
CA VAL A 38 12.97 -3.33 -2.25
C VAL A 38 12.87 -1.83 -2.46
N TRP A 39 14.01 -1.15 -2.48
CA TRP A 39 14.06 0.31 -2.64
C TRP A 39 13.50 0.75 -3.99
N PHE A 40 13.82 0.03 -5.07
CA PHE A 40 13.19 0.24 -6.38
C PHE A 40 11.66 0.05 -6.33
N GLY A 41 11.17 -0.99 -5.64
CA GLY A 41 9.74 -1.22 -5.46
C GLY A 41 9.06 -0.07 -4.73
N VAL A 42 9.69 0.43 -3.66
CA VAL A 42 9.19 1.57 -2.88
C VAL A 42 9.13 2.84 -3.74
N ILE A 43 10.22 3.22 -4.43
CA ILE A 43 10.22 4.42 -5.28
C ILE A 43 9.12 4.31 -6.36
N CYS A 44 9.08 3.18 -7.08
CA CYS A 44 8.08 2.97 -8.12
C CYS A 44 6.67 3.06 -7.55
N GLY A 45 6.44 2.51 -6.36
CA GLY A 45 5.14 2.57 -5.69
C GLY A 45 4.75 3.99 -5.33
N VAL A 46 5.66 4.77 -4.74
CA VAL A 46 5.44 6.18 -4.42
C VAL A 46 5.09 6.99 -5.68
N ILE A 47 5.83 6.78 -6.78
CA ILE A 47 5.58 7.48 -8.04
C ILE A 47 4.19 7.14 -8.59
N VAL A 48 3.80 5.87 -8.58
CA VAL A 48 2.48 5.42 -9.06
C VAL A 48 1.36 5.99 -8.18
N SER A 49 1.51 5.95 -6.86
CA SER A 49 0.52 6.52 -5.93
C SER A 49 0.37 8.03 -6.14
N LEU A 50 1.48 8.76 -6.28
CA LEU A 50 1.44 10.21 -6.51
C LEU A 50 0.80 10.55 -7.86
N THR A 51 1.16 9.81 -8.91
CA THR A 51 0.58 9.99 -10.25
C THR A 51 -0.93 9.71 -10.22
N THR A 52 -1.35 8.66 -9.50
CA THR A 52 -2.76 8.32 -9.34
C THR A 52 -3.53 9.42 -8.59
N ALA A 53 -2.97 9.94 -7.49
CA ALA A 53 -3.56 11.05 -6.74
C ALA A 53 -3.70 12.31 -7.62
N LEU A 54 -2.68 12.66 -8.41
CA LEU A 54 -2.72 13.80 -9.32
C LEU A 54 -3.77 13.63 -10.42
N ILE A 55 -3.87 12.44 -11.02
CA ILE A 55 -4.88 12.15 -12.05
C ILE A 55 -6.28 12.26 -11.46
N LEU A 56 -6.53 11.65 -10.30
CA LEU A 56 -7.85 11.69 -9.66
C LEU A 56 -8.25 13.13 -9.29
N ASN A 57 -7.31 13.93 -8.75
CA ASN A 57 -7.56 15.33 -8.42
C ASN A 57 -7.83 16.18 -9.68
N ARG A 58 -7.11 15.94 -10.77
CA ARG A 58 -7.34 16.62 -12.06
C ARG A 58 -8.71 16.30 -12.64
N ILE A 59 -9.09 15.02 -12.66
CA ILE A 59 -10.41 14.59 -13.14
C ILE A 59 -11.51 15.21 -12.27
N GLY A 60 -11.34 15.23 -10.94
CA GLY A 60 -12.27 15.87 -10.03
C GLY A 60 -12.48 17.36 -10.31
N MET A 61 -11.39 18.10 -10.57
CA MET A 61 -11.47 19.54 -10.91
C MET A 61 -12.05 19.84 -12.30
N GLU A 62 -12.05 18.87 -13.22
CA GLU A 62 -12.51 19.05 -14.60
C GLU A 62 -14.04 18.83 -14.74
N PHE A 63 -14.67 18.22 -13.73
CA PHE A 63 -16.13 18.14 -13.63
C PHE A 63 -16.67 19.28 -12.76
N GLU A 64 -17.44 20.22 -13.33
CA GLU A 64 -18.22 21.20 -12.56
C GLU A 64 -19.70 20.76 -12.44
N GLY A 65 -20.29 20.86 -11.24
CA GLY A 65 -21.73 20.68 -11.00
C GLY A 65 -22.15 19.25 -10.63
N GLN A 66 -23.11 18.66 -11.33
CA GLN A 66 -23.66 17.33 -10.97
C GLN A 66 -22.67 16.17 -11.20
N GLY A 67 -21.72 16.33 -12.13
CA GLY A 67 -20.68 15.33 -12.40
C GLY A 67 -19.69 15.16 -11.24
N GLU A 68 -19.34 16.26 -10.58
CA GLU A 68 -18.47 16.28 -9.40
C GLU A 68 -19.10 15.52 -8.23
N GLN A 69 -20.37 15.77 -7.94
CA GLN A 69 -21.10 15.11 -6.84
C GLN A 69 -21.22 13.59 -7.06
N ILE A 70 -21.45 13.15 -8.30
CA ILE A 70 -21.52 11.71 -8.62
C ILE A 70 -20.13 11.07 -8.49
N PHE A 71 -19.09 11.76 -8.96
CA PHE A 71 -17.71 11.29 -8.83
C PHE A 71 -17.31 11.18 -7.35
N GLU A 72 -17.54 12.22 -6.56
CA GLU A 72 -17.27 12.25 -5.11
C GLU A 72 -18.04 11.16 -4.37
N ALA A 73 -19.35 11.02 -4.63
CA ALA A 73 -20.17 9.97 -4.02
C ALA A 73 -19.68 8.55 -4.38
N SER A 74 -19.27 8.35 -5.64
CA SER A 74 -18.71 7.06 -6.08
C SER A 74 -17.35 6.77 -5.45
N ALA A 75 -16.49 7.80 -5.30
CA ALA A 75 -15.20 7.71 -4.63
C ALA A 75 -15.37 7.36 -3.15
N MET A 76 -16.32 8.00 -2.45
CA MET A 76 -16.63 7.68 -1.05
C MET A 76 -17.16 6.25 -0.87
N LEU A 77 -18.01 5.75 -1.78
CA LEU A 77 -18.47 4.36 -1.75
C LEU A 77 -17.34 3.36 -2.00
N LEU A 78 -16.44 3.66 -2.94
CA LEU A 78 -15.25 2.85 -3.17
C LEU A 78 -14.33 2.85 -1.95
N ALA A 79 -14.08 4.01 -1.35
CA ALA A 79 -13.27 4.13 -0.14
C ALA A 79 -13.88 3.33 1.03
N ALA A 80 -15.20 3.40 1.23
CA ALA A 80 -15.90 2.60 2.25
C ALA A 80 -15.78 1.09 1.99
N GLY A 81 -15.85 0.66 0.72
CA GLY A 81 -15.66 -0.74 0.34
C GLY A 81 -14.24 -1.24 0.62
N ILE A 82 -13.23 -0.44 0.27
CA ILE A 82 -11.81 -0.75 0.54
C ILE A 82 -11.54 -0.82 2.05
N LEU A 83 -12.05 0.13 2.84
CA LEU A 83 -11.95 0.10 4.31
C LEU A 83 -12.58 -1.15 4.90
N THR A 84 -13.79 -1.46 4.46
CA THR A 84 -14.50 -2.64 4.95
C THR A 84 -13.67 -3.88 4.64
N TRP A 85 -13.18 -4.02 3.41
CA TRP A 85 -12.29 -5.11 3.03
C TRP A 85 -11.04 -5.18 3.93
N MET A 86 -10.42 -4.05 4.24
CA MET A 86 -9.26 -3.95 5.14
C MET A 86 -9.56 -4.39 6.58
N VAL A 87 -10.68 -3.94 7.14
CA VAL A 87 -11.11 -4.32 8.49
C VAL A 87 -11.33 -5.84 8.57
N PHE A 88 -11.98 -6.41 7.54
CA PHE A 88 -12.12 -7.86 7.43
C PHE A 88 -10.78 -8.56 7.21
N TRP A 89 -9.84 -7.95 6.50
CA TRP A 89 -8.51 -8.51 6.26
C TRP A 89 -7.68 -8.58 7.54
N ILE A 90 -7.63 -7.51 8.34
CA ILE A 90 -6.96 -7.48 9.66
C ILE A 90 -7.62 -8.48 10.61
N GLY A 91 -8.96 -8.51 10.66
CA GLY A 91 -9.71 -9.44 11.49
C GLY A 91 -9.44 -10.92 11.14
N LYS A 92 -9.26 -11.23 9.85
CA LYS A 92 -8.94 -12.59 9.38
C LYS A 92 -7.48 -12.99 9.59
N GLN A 93 -6.59 -12.01 9.74
CA GLN A 93 -5.14 -12.23 9.80
C GLN A 93 -4.61 -12.37 11.24
N SER A 94 -5.28 -11.83 12.27
CA SER A 94 -4.85 -11.87 13.68
C SER A 94 -4.60 -13.25 14.29
N SER A 95 -5.14 -14.34 13.73
CA SER A 95 -4.95 -15.72 14.25
C SER A 95 -3.94 -16.56 13.43
N VAL A 96 -3.63 -16.16 12.20
CA VAL A 96 -2.89 -17.01 11.23
C VAL A 96 -1.58 -16.37 10.73
N MET A 97 -1.34 -15.09 11.05
CA MET A 97 -0.22 -14.27 10.55
C MET A 97 1.17 -14.89 10.80
N ASN A 98 1.48 -15.31 12.03
CA ASN A 98 2.84 -15.73 12.37
C ASN A 98 3.29 -16.98 11.60
N LYS A 99 2.41 -17.97 11.39
CA LYS A 99 2.78 -19.21 10.67
C LYS A 99 2.73 -19.06 9.15
N ARG A 100 1.76 -18.30 8.60
CA ARG A 100 1.56 -18.17 7.16
C ARG A 100 2.52 -17.17 6.52
N ILE A 101 2.87 -16.09 7.21
CA ILE A 101 3.89 -15.15 6.73
C ILE A 101 5.28 -15.80 6.80
N GLU A 102 5.63 -16.49 7.90
CA GLU A 102 6.89 -17.25 7.96
C GLU A 102 6.99 -18.31 6.86
N GLN A 103 5.92 -19.05 6.55
CA GLN A 103 5.94 -20.05 5.47
C GLN A 103 6.04 -19.42 4.07
N ASN A 104 5.27 -18.37 3.77
CA ASN A 104 5.33 -17.72 2.45
C ASN A 104 6.65 -16.96 2.23
N VAL A 105 7.22 -16.41 3.31
CA VAL A 105 8.55 -15.81 3.31
C VAL A 105 9.64 -16.87 3.10
N LYS A 106 9.59 -17.99 3.83
CA LYS A 106 10.53 -19.12 3.63
C LYS A 106 10.46 -19.67 2.20
N GLN A 107 9.26 -19.73 1.61
CA GLN A 107 9.06 -20.26 0.26
C GLN A 107 9.46 -19.25 -0.84
N SER A 108 9.28 -17.95 -0.62
CA SER A 108 9.72 -16.91 -1.58
C SER A 108 11.23 -16.69 -1.55
N VAL A 109 11.86 -16.76 -0.37
CA VAL A 109 13.32 -16.64 -0.29
C VAL A 109 14.02 -17.90 -0.79
N ALA A 110 13.39 -19.08 -0.70
CA ALA A 110 13.88 -20.29 -1.38
C ALA A 110 13.97 -20.16 -2.91
N ARG A 111 13.28 -19.17 -3.53
CA ARG A 111 13.30 -18.92 -4.98
C ARG A 111 14.18 -17.75 -5.42
N HIS A 112 14.81 -17.02 -4.51
CA HIS A 112 15.81 -15.99 -4.84
C HIS A 112 15.35 -14.93 -5.88
N SER A 113 14.04 -14.71 -6.04
CA SER A 113 13.53 -13.89 -7.15
C SER A 113 13.46 -12.42 -6.77
N LYS A 114 14.42 -11.63 -7.29
CA LYS A 114 14.44 -10.16 -7.23
C LYS A 114 13.08 -9.55 -7.58
N GLY A 115 12.40 -10.10 -8.59
CA GLY A 115 11.10 -9.64 -9.04
C GLY A 115 9.98 -9.81 -8.01
N ALA A 116 10.00 -10.89 -7.21
CA ALA A 116 8.98 -11.12 -6.19
C ALA A 116 9.10 -10.12 -5.03
N ILE A 117 10.33 -9.79 -4.62
CA ILE A 117 10.59 -8.82 -3.56
C ILE A 117 10.25 -7.39 -4.02
N PHE A 118 10.60 -7.06 -5.27
CA PHE A 118 10.19 -5.81 -5.90
C PHE A 118 8.66 -5.68 -5.91
N LEU A 119 7.94 -6.68 -6.44
CA LEU A 119 6.48 -6.67 -6.52
C LEU A 119 5.82 -6.55 -5.15
N LEU A 120 6.36 -7.23 -4.15
CA LEU A 120 5.83 -7.19 -2.80
C LEU A 120 5.97 -5.79 -2.19
N ALA A 121 7.15 -5.18 -2.28
CA ALA A 121 7.38 -3.83 -1.79
C ALA A 121 6.57 -2.78 -2.57
N PHE A 122 6.50 -2.93 -3.90
CA PHE A 122 5.72 -2.08 -4.78
C PHE A 122 4.22 -2.12 -4.45
N LEU A 123 3.62 -3.30 -4.42
CA LEU A 123 2.18 -3.45 -4.16
C LEU A 123 1.80 -2.98 -2.76
N ALA A 124 2.67 -3.17 -1.76
CA ALA A 124 2.44 -2.64 -0.42
C ALA A 124 2.36 -1.11 -0.43
N VAL A 125 3.35 -0.43 -1.01
CA VAL A 125 3.37 1.04 -1.06
C VAL A 125 2.26 1.62 -1.95
N VAL A 126 1.97 0.98 -3.09
CA VAL A 126 0.88 1.41 -3.98
C VAL A 126 -0.46 1.33 -3.27
N ARG A 127 -0.72 0.23 -2.55
CA ARG A 127 -1.96 0.07 -1.82
C ARG A 127 -2.19 1.19 -0.80
N GLU A 128 -1.25 1.38 0.12
CA GLU A 128 -1.39 2.41 1.15
C GLU A 128 -1.47 3.82 0.54
N GLY A 129 -0.72 4.06 -0.55
CA GLY A 129 -0.76 5.34 -1.25
C GLY A 129 -2.07 5.61 -2.00
N ILE A 130 -2.72 4.58 -2.56
CA ILE A 130 -4.05 4.72 -3.18
C ILE A 130 -5.11 4.97 -2.11
N GLU A 131 -5.06 4.25 -1.00
CA GLU A 131 -5.98 4.47 0.12
C GLU A 131 -5.86 5.90 0.64
N LEU A 132 -4.63 6.38 0.84
CA LEU A 132 -4.38 7.77 1.22
C LEU A 132 -4.92 8.77 0.18
N ALA A 133 -4.70 8.53 -1.11
CA ALA A 133 -5.20 9.39 -2.17
C ALA A 133 -6.72 9.48 -2.17
N LEU A 134 -7.41 8.35 -1.96
CA LEU A 134 -8.88 8.29 -1.91
C LEU A 134 -9.47 8.96 -0.67
N PHE A 135 -8.78 8.96 0.48
CA PHE A 135 -9.26 9.65 1.69
C PHE A 135 -8.98 11.15 1.72
N LEU A 136 -8.00 11.61 0.94
CA LEU A 136 -7.64 13.03 0.85
C LEU A 136 -8.35 13.76 -0.30
N LEU A 137 -8.94 13.02 -1.23
CA LEU A 137 -9.94 13.53 -2.18
C LEU A 137 -11.21 13.94 -1.44
#